data_AF-W2SZB8-F1
#
_entry.id   AF-W2SZB8-F1
#
_cell.length_a   1.000
_cell.length_b   1.000
_cell.length_c   1.000
_cell.angle_alpha   90.00
_cell.angle_beta   90.00
_cell.angle_gamma   90.00
#
_symmetry.space_group_name_H-M   'P 1'
#
loop_
_entity.id
_entity.type
_entity.pdbx_description
1 polymer ?
#
loop_
_entity_poly.entity_id
_entity_poly.type
_entity_poly.pdbx_seq_one_letter_code
_entity_poly.pdbx_strand_id
1 'polypeptide(L)'
;MNDVVCGPHFSGIACDWPVCVHGEVDPVDKICWCHNNYAPPFCEFCLPGYWGEACDRKILPAMHEPVLPAFFTHIVLYLLVISVALLTYFVIDRCRSKPPPYREVIKDAPPPYYLI
;
A
#
# COMPACT_ATOMS: atom_id res chain seq x y z
N MET A 1 -64.94 10.00 0.25
CA MET A 1 -63.71 10.07 1.06
C MET A 1 -62.57 10.18 0.09
N ASN A 2 -61.82 11.29 0.12
CA ASN A 2 -60.60 11.41 -0.67
C ASN A 2 -59.49 10.74 0.14
N ASP A 3 -58.99 9.60 -0.33
CA ASP A 3 -57.84 8.96 0.27
C ASP A 3 -56.63 9.89 0.09
N VAL A 4 -56.10 10.37 1.22
CA VAL A 4 -54.90 11.20 1.22
C VAL A 4 -53.73 10.28 0.84
N VAL A 5 -53.17 10.48 -0.36
CA VAL A 5 -51.98 9.75 -0.80
C VAL A 5 -50.76 10.40 -0.15
N CYS A 6 -50.17 9.71 0.81
CA CYS A 6 -48.93 10.16 1.45
C CYS A 6 -47.72 9.97 0.52
N GLY A 7 -46.67 10.77 0.75
CA GLY A 7 -45.37 10.59 0.10
C GLY A 7 -44.70 9.28 0.54
N PRO A 8 -43.63 8.84 -0.17
CA PRO A 8 -43.05 7.50 -0.01
C PRO A 8 -42.49 7.19 1.39
N HIS A 9 -42.17 8.21 2.20
CA HIS A 9 -41.57 8.05 3.53
C HIS A 9 -42.51 8.44 4.68
N PHE A 10 -43.79 8.68 4.39
CA PHE A 10 -44.78 9.08 5.40
C PHE A 10 -46.05 8.26 5.26
N SER A 11 -46.71 8.03 6.38
CA SER A 11 -47.94 7.25 6.50
C SER A 11 -48.86 7.85 7.56
N GLY A 12 -50.04 7.25 7.71
CA GLY A 12 -51.06 7.70 8.66
C GLY A 12 -52.10 8.61 8.03
N ILE A 13 -53.15 8.91 8.79
CA ILE A 13 -54.35 9.64 8.33
C ILE A 13 -54.00 11.06 7.89
N ALA A 14 -52.95 11.65 8.47
CA ALA A 14 -52.47 12.99 8.16
C ALA A 14 -51.06 13.00 7.52
N CYS A 15 -50.55 11.83 7.09
CA CYS A 15 -49.18 11.69 6.56
C CYS A 15 -48.09 12.24 7.51
N ASP A 16 -48.32 12.11 8.81
CA ASP A 16 -47.45 12.65 9.86
C ASP A 16 -46.56 11.57 10.49
N TRP A 17 -46.71 10.31 10.09
CA TRP A 17 -45.96 9.20 10.64
C TRP A 17 -44.82 8.78 9.71
N PRO A 18 -43.54 8.94 10.09
CA PRO A 18 -42.43 8.54 9.24
C PRO A 18 -42.40 7.01 9.08
N VAL A 19 -41.93 6.57 7.92
CA VAL A 19 -41.71 5.15 7.63
C VAL A 19 -40.22 4.87 7.69
N CYS A 20 -39.80 4.04 8.64
CA CYS A 20 -38.41 3.62 8.81
C CYS A 20 -38.19 2.29 8.08
N VAL A 21 -37.20 2.23 7.18
CA VAL A 21 -36.91 0.99 6.44
C VAL A 21 -36.19 -0.03 7.34
N HIS A 22 -35.14 0.43 8.03
CA HIS A 22 -34.32 -0.40 8.93
C HIS A 22 -34.26 0.20 10.33
N GLY A 23 -35.42 0.28 11.00
CA GLY A 23 -35.51 0.85 12.34
C GLY A 23 -36.93 0.91 12.87
N GLU A 24 -37.08 1.56 14.01
CA GLU A 24 -38.36 1.76 14.68
C GLU A 24 -38.70 3.25 14.77
N VAL A 25 -39.99 3.60 14.71
CA VAL A 25 -40.43 4.99 14.88
C VAL A 25 -40.54 5.28 16.37
N ASP A 26 -39.88 6.33 16.84
CA ASP A 26 -40.15 6.91 18.15
C ASP A 26 -41.51 7.64 18.12
N PRO A 27 -42.51 7.18 18.88
CA PRO A 27 -43.84 7.77 18.85
C PRO A 27 -43.88 9.16 19.50
N VAL A 28 -42.89 9.53 20.30
CA VAL A 28 -42.83 10.82 20.99
C VAL A 28 -42.30 11.89 20.05
N ASP A 29 -41.12 11.65 19.49
CA ASP A 29 -40.44 12.62 18.64
C ASP A 29 -40.82 12.50 17.16
N LYS A 30 -41.52 11.43 16.77
CA LYS A 30 -41.84 11.07 15.37
C LYS A 30 -40.58 11.03 14.51
N ILE A 31 -39.54 10.38 15.01
CA ILE A 31 -38.24 10.19 14.34
C ILE A 31 -37.93 8.70 14.27
N CYS A 32 -37.27 8.27 13.19
CA CYS A 32 -36.79 6.90 13.07
C CYS A 32 -35.52 6.67 13.89
N TRP A 33 -35.57 5.67 14.77
CA TRP A 33 -34.41 5.07 15.41
C TRP A 33 -33.87 3.96 14.53
N CYS A 34 -32.74 4.24 13.87
CA CYS A 34 -32.12 3.30 12.94
C CYS A 34 -31.36 2.20 13.68
N HIS A 35 -31.53 0.96 13.24
CA HIS A 35 -30.75 -0.17 13.72
C HIS A 35 -29.34 -0.14 13.09
N ASN A 36 -28.35 -0.77 13.72
CA ASN A 36 -26.96 -0.82 13.26
C ASN A 36 -26.38 0.56 12.93
N ASN A 37 -25.68 0.68 11.79
CA ASN A 37 -25.10 1.93 11.29
C ASN A 37 -25.90 2.49 10.11
N TYR A 38 -27.22 2.30 10.10
CA TYR A 38 -28.09 2.96 9.13
C TYR A 38 -28.21 4.46 9.46
N ALA A 39 -28.33 5.28 8.42
CA ALA A 39 -28.33 6.73 8.50
C ALA A 39 -29.77 7.27 8.67
N PRO A 40 -29.98 8.21 9.62
CA PRO A 40 -31.24 8.96 9.69
C PRO A 40 -31.40 9.84 8.43
N PRO A 41 -32.64 10.24 8.05
CA PRO A 41 -33.87 10.20 8.85
C PRO A 41 -34.80 8.98 8.63
N PHE A 42 -34.61 8.16 7.60
CA PHE A 42 -35.51 7.03 7.27
C PHE A 42 -34.83 5.65 7.30
N CYS A 43 -33.55 5.58 7.70
CA CYS A 43 -32.79 4.35 7.83
C CYS A 43 -32.67 3.55 6.52
N GLU A 44 -32.62 4.25 5.39
CA GLU A 44 -32.53 3.63 4.07
C GLU A 44 -31.08 3.35 3.65
N PHE A 45 -30.14 4.21 4.05
CA PHE A 45 -28.75 4.16 3.64
C PHE A 45 -27.82 3.91 4.82
N CYS A 46 -26.60 3.44 4.56
CA CYS A 46 -25.57 3.32 5.60
C CYS A 46 -24.95 4.67 5.94
N LEU A 47 -24.49 4.82 7.19
CA LEU A 47 -23.65 5.92 7.61
C LEU A 47 -22.33 5.94 6.81
N PRO A 48 -21.74 7.13 6.58
CA PRO A 48 -20.46 7.24 5.89
C PRO A 48 -19.38 6.38 6.57
N GLY A 49 -18.72 5.54 5.78
CA GLY A 49 -17.71 4.60 6.29
C GLY A 49 -18.25 3.22 6.65
N TYR A 50 -19.55 2.99 6.56
CA TYR A 50 -20.18 1.67 6.68
C TYR A 50 -20.80 1.23 5.36
N TRP A 51 -20.80 -0.07 5.10
CA TRP A 51 -21.34 -0.68 3.89
C TRP A 51 -21.80 -2.12 4.14
N GLY A 52 -22.42 -2.74 3.14
CA GLY A 52 -23.01 -4.08 3.23
C GLY A 52 -24.53 -4.03 3.37
N GLU A 53 -25.17 -5.21 3.29
CA GLU A 53 -26.64 -5.34 3.31
C GLU A 53 -27.25 -4.97 4.66
N ALA A 54 -26.47 -4.96 5.74
CA ALA A 54 -26.91 -4.57 7.08
C ALA A 54 -26.09 -3.40 7.68
N CYS A 55 -25.31 -2.69 6.86
CA CYS A 55 -24.37 -1.64 7.29
C CYS A 55 -23.42 -2.10 8.42
N ASP A 56 -23.04 -3.38 8.40
CA ASP A 56 -22.23 -4.06 9.40
C ASP A 56 -20.72 -3.94 9.09
N ARG A 57 -20.36 -3.70 7.83
CA ARG A 57 -18.96 -3.65 7.41
C ARG A 57 -18.45 -2.22 7.47
N LYS A 58 -17.29 -2.04 8.09
CA LYS A 58 -16.59 -0.77 8.09
C LYS A 58 -15.62 -0.70 6.91
N ILE A 59 -15.56 0.44 6.24
CA ILE A 59 -14.46 0.76 5.32
C ILE A 59 -13.23 0.88 6.20
N LEU A 60 -12.39 -0.16 6.20
CA LEU A 60 -11.06 -0.07 6.79
C LEU A 60 -10.38 1.14 6.12
N PRO A 61 -9.88 2.13 6.88
CA PRO A 61 -9.08 3.19 6.28
C PRO A 61 -8.01 2.50 5.46
N ALA A 62 -7.89 2.88 4.18
CA ALA A 62 -6.89 2.33 3.27
C ALA A 62 -5.59 2.22 4.06
N MET A 63 -5.13 0.97 4.23
CA MET A 63 -3.93 0.66 5.01
C MET A 63 -2.90 1.70 4.63
N HIS A 64 -2.54 2.55 5.61
CA HIS A 64 -1.53 3.57 5.42
C HIS A 64 -0.36 2.81 4.79
N GLU A 65 0.02 3.18 3.56
CA GLU A 65 1.11 2.53 2.85
C GLU A 65 2.24 2.38 3.86
N PRO A 66 2.88 1.20 3.99
CA PRO A 66 3.93 1.01 4.97
C PRO A 66 5.09 1.92 4.56
N VAL A 67 5.07 3.16 5.04
CA VAL A 67 6.15 4.11 4.88
C VAL A 67 7.23 3.56 5.79
N LEU A 68 8.10 2.73 5.21
CA LEU A 68 9.29 2.25 5.88
C LEU A 68 9.94 3.47 6.56
N PRO A 69 10.17 3.42 7.89
CA PRO A 69 10.71 4.57 8.62
C PRO A 69 11.95 5.09 7.91
N ALA A 70 12.10 6.42 7.79
CA ALA A 70 13.19 7.05 7.04
C ALA A 70 14.59 6.51 7.42
N PHE A 71 14.77 5.97 8.63
CA PHE A 71 15.99 5.27 9.04
C PHE A 71 16.36 4.08 8.14
N PHE A 72 15.38 3.28 7.69
CA PHE A 72 15.64 2.14 6.80
C PHE A 72 16.15 2.60 5.43
N THR A 73 15.65 3.72 4.90
CA THR A 73 16.11 4.23 3.61
C THR A 73 17.57 4.69 3.69
N HIS A 74 17.94 5.38 4.78
CA HIS A 74 19.34 5.78 5.01
C HIS A 74 20.28 4.57 5.13
N ILE A 75 19.90 3.54 5.92
CA ILE A 75 20.71 2.33 6.09
C ILE A 75 20.94 1.62 4.75
N VAL A 76 19.88 1.43 3.96
CA VAL A 76 19.97 0.78 2.64
C VAL A 76 20.85 1.58 1.69
N LEU A 77 20.72 2.91 1.67
CA LEU A 77 21.55 3.78 0.82
C LEU A 77 23.03 3.73 1.22
N TYR A 78 23.36 3.78 2.51
CA TYR A 78 24.74 3.66 2.99
C TYR A 78 25.36 2.31 2.60
N LEU A 79 24.63 1.20 2.78
CA LEU A 79 25.11 -0.12 2.39
C LEU A 79 25.37 -0.21 0.89
N LEU A 80 24.50 0.39 0.07
CA LEU A 80 24.66 0.44 -1.38
C LEU A 80 25.94 1.20 -1.76
N VAL A 81 26.15 2.39 -1.21
CA VAL A 81 27.36 3.21 -1.48
C VAL A 81 28.65 2.48 -1.07
N ILE A 82 28.67 1.86 0.11
CA ILE A 82 29.85 1.10 0.59
C ILE A 82 30.14 -0.07 -0.34
N SER A 83 29.11 -0.81 -0.77
CA SER A 83 29.28 -1.95 -1.67
C SER A 83 29.89 -1.53 -3.02
N VAL A 84 29.44 -0.42 -3.60
CA VAL A 84 29.97 0.13 -4.86
C VAL A 84 31.41 0.61 -4.70
N ALA A 85 31.75 1.25 -3.58
CA ALA A 85 33.12 1.68 -3.30
C ALA A 85 34.07 0.48 -3.16
N LEU A 86 33.66 -0.59 -2.48
CA LEU A 86 34.45 -1.81 -2.34
C LEU A 86 34.62 -2.53 -3.68
N LEU A 87 33.57 -2.60 -4.49
CA LEU A 87 33.64 -3.21 -5.83
C LEU A 87 34.58 -2.42 -6.75
N THR A 88 34.50 -1.09 -6.76
CA THR A 88 35.40 -0.26 -7.57
C THR A 88 36.85 -0.37 -7.10
N TYR A 89 37.09 -0.37 -5.78
CA TYR A 89 38.42 -0.63 -5.23
C TYR A 89 38.97 -1.99 -5.68
N PHE A 90 38.18 -3.06 -5.56
CA PHE A 90 38.60 -4.41 -5.93
C PHE A 90 38.87 -4.55 -7.44
N VAL A 91 38.05 -3.92 -8.28
CA VAL A 91 38.27 -3.89 -9.74
C VAL A 91 39.57 -3.15 -10.07
N ILE A 92 39.82 -2.00 -9.45
CA ILE A 92 41.06 -1.22 -9.66
C ILE A 92 42.29 -2.02 -9.18
N ASP A 93 42.21 -2.66 -8.03
CA ASP A 93 43.29 -3.49 -7.48
C ASP A 93 43.59 -4.71 -8.36
N ARG A 94 42.54 -5.39 -8.85
CA ARG A 94 42.63 -6.44 -9.86
C ARG A 94 43.27 -5.94 -11.16
N CYS A 95 42.93 -4.74 -11.63
CA CYS A 95 43.53 -4.15 -12.82
C CYS A 95 45.00 -3.73 -12.62
N ARG A 96 45.37 -3.31 -11.40
CA ARG A 96 46.74 -2.91 -11.04
C ARG A 96 47.67 -4.10 -10.80
N SER A 97 47.13 -5.26 -10.46
CA SER A 97 47.89 -6.50 -10.24
C SER A 97 48.45 -7.16 -11.52
N LYS A 98 48.59 -6.42 -12.63
CA LYS A 98 49.28 -6.94 -13.82
C LYS A 98 50.76 -7.14 -13.48
N PRO A 99 51.31 -8.36 -13.56
CA PRO A 99 52.73 -8.58 -13.32
C PRO A 99 53.55 -7.77 -14.35
N PRO A 100 54.75 -7.29 -13.96
CA PRO A 100 55.62 -6.55 -14.88
C PRO A 100 55.88 -7.39 -16.14
N PRO A 101 55.99 -6.77 -17.32
CA PRO A 101 56.22 -7.50 -18.56
C PRO A 101 57.55 -8.27 -18.45
N TYR A 102 57.49 -9.58 -18.70
CA TYR A 102 58.67 -10.44 -18.79
C TYR A 102 59.59 -9.87 -19.88
N ARG A 103 60.78 -9.41 -19.50
CA ARG A 103 61.84 -9.11 -20.46
C ARG A 103 62.27 -10.45 -21.05
N GLU A 104 62.04 -10.65 -22.33
CA GLU A 104 62.58 -11.78 -23.08
C GLU A 104 64.09 -11.67 -23.07
N VAL A 105 64.75 -12.34 -22.12
CA VAL A 105 66.20 -12.55 -22.17
C VAL A 105 66.42 -13.58 -23.26
N ILE A 106 66.67 -13.09 -24.47
CA ILE A 106 67.21 -13.86 -25.59
C ILE A 106 68.51 -14.48 -25.07
N LYS A 107 68.44 -15.74 -24.63
CA LYS A 107 69.64 -16.53 -24.39
C LYS A 107 70.15 -16.95 -25.75
N ASP A 108 71.31 -16.41 -26.08
CA ASP A 108 72.11 -16.71 -27.26
C ASP A 108 72.11 -18.21 -27.59
N ALA A 109 72.07 -18.49 -28.89
CA ALA A 109 72.01 -19.82 -29.48
C ALA A 109 73.05 -20.79 -28.88
N PRO A 110 72.75 -22.12 -28.81
CA PRO A 110 73.68 -23.09 -28.26
C PRO A 110 74.96 -23.19 -29.12
N PRO A 111 76.14 -23.41 -28.50
CA PRO A 111 77.41 -23.47 -29.21
C PRO A 111 77.51 -24.72 -30.12
N PRO A 112 78.22 -24.64 -31.27
CA PRO A 112 78.38 -25.76 -32.18
C PRO A 112 79.43 -26.75 -31.65
N TYR A 113 79.10 -28.04 -31.62
CA TYR A 113 80.10 -29.09 -31.40
C TYR A 113 80.67 -29.52 -32.77
N TYR A 114 81.99 -29.44 -32.91
CA TYR A 114 82.72 -30.06 -34.03
C TYR A 114 83.09 -31.48 -33.63
N LEU A 115 82.78 -32.46 -34.50
CA LEU A 115 83.27 -33.83 -34.39
C LEU A 115 84.67 -33.90 -35.03
N ILE A 116 85.69 -34.16 -34.22
CA ILE A 116 86.99 -34.74 -34.61
C ILE A 116 87.06 -36.10 -33.94
#